data_AF-A0A7C2WHJ1-F1
#
_entry.id   AF-A0A7C2WHJ1-F1
#
_cell.length_a   1.000
_cell.length_b   1.000
_cell.length_c   1.000
_cell.angle_alpha   90.00
_cell.angle_beta   90.00
_cell.angle_gamma   90.00
#
_symmetry.space_group_name_H-M   'P 1'
#
loop_
_entity.id
_entity.type
_entity.pdbx_description
1 polymer ?
#
loop_
_entity_poly.entity_id
_entity_poly.type
_entity_poly.pdbx_seq_one_letter_code
_entity_poly.pdbx_strand_id
1 'polypeptide(L)'
;MASRFDDLVARIRFDEQGLAPAIVQDAATGQVRMLGYVNAEAIRRTLETGWVHFWSRSRGRLWMKGETSGNVIRVEEILVDCDGDSIIYLARPSGPA
;
A
#
# COMPACT_ATOMS: atom_id res chain seq x y z
N MET A 1 -24.17 3.16 -4.32
CA MET A 1 -23.20 3.87 -3.47
C MET A 1 -21.88 3.16 -3.69
N ALA A 2 -20.91 3.83 -4.32
CA ALA A 2 -19.60 3.21 -4.59
C ALA A 2 -18.90 2.89 -3.25
N SER A 3 -18.20 1.77 -3.18
CA SER A 3 -17.42 1.44 -1.97
C SER A 3 -16.17 2.32 -1.91
N ARG A 4 -15.64 2.60 -0.70
CA ARG A 4 -14.36 3.34 -0.52
C ARG A 4 -13.21 2.74 -1.36
N PHE A 5 -13.27 1.45 -1.66
CA PHE A 5 -12.33 0.77 -2.53
C PHE A 5 -12.47 1.22 -3.99
N ASP A 6 -13.69 1.23 -4.53
CA ASP A 6 -13.95 1.59 -5.94
C ASP A 6 -13.49 3.03 -6.23
N ASP A 7 -13.81 3.97 -5.33
CA ASP A 7 -13.44 5.37 -5.47
C ASP A 7 -11.91 5.58 -5.43
N LEU A 8 -11.21 4.82 -4.58
CA LEU A 8 -9.75 4.89 -4.47
C LEU A 8 -9.07 4.30 -5.71
N VAL A 9 -9.48 3.09 -6.12
CA VAL A 9 -8.88 2.39 -7.26
C VAL A 9 -9.14 3.15 -8.56
N ALA A 10 -10.29 3.79 -8.72
CA ALA A 10 -10.59 4.63 -9.89
C ALA A 10 -9.64 5.83 -10.04
N ARG A 11 -8.98 6.26 -8.96
CA ARG A 11 -8.00 7.36 -8.97
C ARG A 11 -6.58 6.89 -9.27
N ILE A 12 -6.32 5.59 -9.26
CA ILE A 12 -4.98 5.03 -9.41
C ILE A 12 -4.80 4.52 -10.84
N ARG A 13 -3.76 5.00 -11.51
CA ARG A 13 -3.32 4.57 -12.83
C ARG A 13 -2.30 3.46 -12.67
N PHE A 14 -2.76 2.23 -12.85
CA PHE A 14 -1.87 1.08 -12.93
C PHE A 14 -1.17 1.02 -14.30
N ASP A 15 0.07 0.55 -14.31
CA ASP A 15 0.83 0.27 -15.52
C ASP A 15 0.26 -0.92 -16.32
N GLU A 16 0.91 -1.28 -17.43
CA GLU A 16 0.51 -2.40 -18.29
C GLU A 16 0.48 -3.76 -17.58
N GLN A 17 1.17 -3.89 -16.44
CA GLN A 17 1.19 -5.09 -15.60
C GLN A 17 0.14 -5.03 -14.47
N GLY A 18 -0.67 -3.98 -14.42
CA GLY A 18 -1.65 -3.76 -13.36
C GLY A 18 -1.03 -3.32 -12.04
N LEU A 19 0.13 -2.65 -12.08
CA LEU A 19 0.89 -2.24 -10.90
C LEU A 19 1.06 -0.72 -10.80
N ALA A 20 1.11 -0.21 -9.57
CA ALA A 20 1.52 1.15 -9.26
C ALA A 20 2.59 1.13 -8.14
N PRO A 21 3.61 2.00 -8.18
CA PRO A 21 4.49 2.24 -7.06
C PRO A 21 3.73 2.72 -5.81
N ALA A 22 4.11 2.17 -4.66
CA ALA A 22 3.57 2.53 -3.35
C ALA A 22 4.70 2.83 -2.38
N ILE A 23 4.73 4.06 -1.87
CA ILE A 23 5.68 4.53 -0.88
C ILE A 23 5.08 4.35 0.51
N VAL A 24 5.81 3.76 1.44
CA VAL A 24 5.43 3.78 2.87
C VAL A 24 6.15 4.94 3.52
N GLN A 25 5.38 5.86 4.08
CA GLN A 25 5.88 6.99 4.85
C GLN A 25 5.35 6.89 6.29
N ASP A 26 6.25 7.11 7.24
CA ASP A 26 5.89 7.17 8.65
C ASP A 26 4.99 8.38 8.92
N ALA A 27 3.78 8.14 9.39
CA ALA A 27 2.80 9.19 9.62
C ALA A 27 3.19 10.17 10.76
N ALA A 28 4.08 9.77 11.67
CA ALA A 28 4.53 10.62 12.77
C ALA A 28 5.76 11.45 12.41
N THR A 29 6.71 10.86 11.69
CA THR A 29 8.03 11.49 11.44
C THR A 29 8.20 12.01 10.02
N GLY A 30 7.32 11.62 9.09
CA GLY A 30 7.48 11.89 7.66
C GLY A 30 8.60 11.08 7.00
N GLN A 31 9.27 10.18 7.74
CA GLN A 31 10.35 9.37 7.20
C GLN A 31 9.83 8.38 6.15
N VAL A 32 10.42 8.41 4.95
CA VAL A 32 10.18 7.37 3.94
C VAL A 32 10.82 6.07 4.42
N ARG A 33 10.01 5.02 4.57
CA ARG A 33 10.42 3.72 5.09
C ARG A 33 10.84 2.77 3.99
N MET A 34 10.03 2.69 2.92
CA MET A 34 10.30 1.81 1.78
C MET A 34 9.42 2.18 0.58
N LEU A 35 9.80 1.64 -0.57
CA LEU A 35 8.97 1.60 -1.78
C LEU A 35 8.66 0.14 -2.13
N GLY A 36 7.42 -0.12 -2.51
CA GLY A 36 6.97 -1.37 -3.08
C GLY A 36 6.05 -1.13 -4.27
N TYR A 37 5.39 -2.19 -4.73
CA TYR A 37 4.39 -2.10 -5.80
C TYR A 37 3.08 -2.66 -5.29
N VAL A 38 1.97 -2.15 -5.81
CA VAL A 38 0.61 -2.60 -5.46
C VAL A 38 -0.18 -2.85 -6.74
N ASN A 39 -1.05 -3.84 -6.69
CA ASN A 39 -2.18 -3.96 -7.62
C ASN A 39 -3.48 -3.64 -6.86
N ALA A 40 -4.60 -3.62 -7.58
CA ALA A 40 -5.93 -3.40 -6.98
C ALA A 40 -6.21 -4.37 -5.81
N GLU A 41 -5.79 -5.63 -5.92
CA GLU A 41 -5.96 -6.64 -4.87
C GLU A 41 -5.16 -6.29 -3.60
N ALA A 42 -3.92 -5.81 -3.73
CA ALA A 42 -3.13 -5.36 -2.59
C ALA A 42 -3.77 -4.16 -1.87
N ILE A 43 -4.37 -3.23 -2.62
CA ILE A 43 -5.10 -2.09 -2.05
C ILE A 43 -6.35 -2.58 -1.31
N ARG A 44 -7.13 -3.49 -1.90
CA ARG A 44 -8.31 -4.11 -1.27
C ARG A 44 -7.95 -4.74 0.07
N ARG A 45 -6.91 -5.58 0.09
CA ARG A 45 -6.44 -6.27 1.29
C ARG A 45 -5.88 -5.30 2.34
N THR A 46 -5.26 -4.21 1.90
CA THR A 46 -4.81 -3.14 2.80
C THR A 46 -5.99 -2.45 3.47
N LEU A 47 -7.04 -2.10 2.72
CA LEU A 47 -8.26 -1.50 3.28
C LEU A 47 -9.00 -2.47 4.23
N GLU A 48 -9.07 -3.76 3.90
CA GLU A 48 -9.75 -4.78 4.71
C GLU A 48 -9.05 -5.05 6.04
N THR A 49 -7.72 -5.17 6.01
CA THR A 49 -6.94 -5.60 7.18
C THR A 49 -6.39 -4.42 7.99
N GLY A 50 -6.24 -3.25 7.36
CA GLY A 50 -5.54 -2.09 7.88
C GLY A 50 -4.02 -2.26 7.96
N TRP A 51 -3.45 -3.30 7.33
CA TRP A 51 -2.01 -3.55 7.26
C TRP A 51 -1.52 -3.34 5.83
N VAL A 52 -0.30 -2.82 5.67
CA VAL A 52 0.31 -2.63 4.35
C VAL A 52 0.45 -3.97 3.61
N HIS A 53 -0.22 -4.08 2.46
CA HIS A 53 -0.02 -5.16 1.51
C HIS A 53 0.64 -4.64 0.23
N PHE A 54 1.51 -5.46 -0.34
CA PHE A 54 2.19 -5.23 -1.61
C PHE A 54 1.97 -6.39 -2.57
N TRP A 55 2.20 -6.12 -3.85
CA TRP A 55 2.44 -7.12 -4.88
C TRP A 55 3.94 -7.31 -5.09
N SER A 56 4.44 -8.53 -4.89
CA SER A 56 5.83 -8.87 -5.18
C SER A 56 6.01 -9.15 -6.66
N ARG A 57 6.65 -8.24 -7.40
CA ARG A 57 6.95 -8.42 -8.83
C ARG A 57 7.77 -9.68 -9.13
N SER A 58 8.74 -9.98 -8.27
CA SER A 58 9.61 -11.16 -8.45
C SER A 58 8.94 -12.48 -8.10
N ARG A 59 7.99 -12.48 -7.15
CA ARG A 59 7.29 -13.70 -6.70
C ARG A 59 5.91 -13.87 -7.34
N GLY A 60 5.43 -12.88 -8.09
CA GLY A 60 4.11 -12.89 -8.71
C GLY A 60 2.96 -13.11 -7.72
N ARG A 61 3.08 -12.59 -6.50
CA ARG A 61 2.08 -12.82 -5.44
C ARG A 61 1.91 -11.65 -4.49
N LEU A 62 0.74 -11.61 -3.84
CA LEU A 62 0.44 -10.73 -2.72
C LEU A 62 1.36 -11.03 -1.53
N TRP A 63 1.73 -9.99 -0.80
CA TRP A 63 2.56 -10.07 0.38
C TRP A 63 2.15 -9.01 1.41
N MET A 64 1.81 -9.44 2.63
CA MET A 64 1.62 -8.52 3.76
C MET A 64 2.99 -8.15 4.35
N LYS A 65 3.30 -6.85 4.42
CA LYS A 65 4.57 -6.41 5.00
C LYS A 65 4.63 -6.85 6.47
N GLY A 66 5.70 -7.58 6.80
CA GLY A 66 5.93 -8.04 8.17
C GLY A 66 5.38 -9.42 8.49
N GLU A 67 4.62 -10.07 7.59
CA GLU A 67 3.96 -11.37 7.83
C GLU A 67 4.90 -12.45 8.40
N THR A 68 6.15 -12.51 7.93
CA THR A 68 7.15 -13.47 8.42
C THR A 68 7.99 -12.93 9.59
N SER A 69 8.21 -11.62 9.66
CA SER A 69 9.18 -11.01 10.60
C SER A 69 8.54 -10.40 11.84
N GLY A 70 7.21 -10.30 11.89
CA GLY A 70 6.49 -9.52 12.90
C GLY A 70 6.54 -8.01 12.67
N ASN A 71 7.43 -7.51 11.81
CA ASN A 71 7.59 -6.07 11.50
C ASN A 71 6.49 -5.55 10.56
N VAL A 72 5.25 -5.58 11.04
CA VAL A 72 4.05 -5.14 10.34
C VAL A 72 3.92 -3.61 10.37
N ILE A 73 3.15 -3.06 9.43
CA ILE A 73 2.96 -1.61 9.29
C ILE A 73 1.48 -1.31 9.12
N ARG A 74 0.90 -0.58 10.08
CA ARG A 74 -0.53 -0.18 10.13
C ARG A 74 -0.75 1.01 9.21
N VAL A 75 -1.65 0.90 8.24
CA VAL A 75 -2.00 2.04 7.36
C VAL A 75 -3.01 2.93 8.08
N GLU A 76 -2.73 4.24 8.10
CA GLU A 76 -3.65 5.27 8.57
C GLU A 76 -4.39 5.89 7.40
N GLU A 77 -3.67 6.17 6.30
CA GLU A 77 -4.22 6.80 5.11
C GLU A 77 -3.51 6.32 3.83
N ILE A 78 -4.25 6.36 2.71
CA ILE A 78 -3.72 6.12 1.37
C ILE A 78 -3.89 7.41 0.58
N LEU A 79 -2.78 8.05 0.22
CA LEU A 79 -2.75 9.21 -0.65
C LEU A 79 -2.45 8.77 -2.07
N VAL A 80 -3.08 9.42 -3.04
CA VAL A 80 -2.79 9.26 -4.47
C VAL A 80 -2.11 10.55 -4.93
N ASP A 81 -1.07 10.44 -5.74
CA ASP A 81 -0.40 11.60 -6.31
C ASP A 81 -1.26 12.33 -7.37
N CYS A 82 -0.70 13.35 -8.01
CA CYS A 82 -1.47 14.29 -8.83
C CYS A 82 -1.89 13.72 -10.21
N ASP A 83 -1.13 12.80 -10.78
CA ASP A 83 -1.44 12.11 -12.03
C ASP A 83 -1.90 10.66 -11.82
N GLY A 84 -1.90 10.18 -10.58
CA GLY A 84 -2.48 8.93 -10.15
C GLY A 84 -1.58 7.71 -10.34
N ASP A 85 -0.34 7.89 -10.80
CA ASP A 85 0.54 6.77 -11.11
C ASP A 85 1.30 6.23 -9.90
N SER A 86 1.21 6.91 -8.75
CA SER A 86 1.77 6.42 -7.49
C SER A 86 0.89 6.71 -6.27
N ILE A 87 1.13 5.95 -5.20
CA ILE A 87 0.46 6.15 -3.90
C ILE A 87 1.43 6.28 -2.75
N ILE A 88 0.99 6.94 -1.68
CA ILE A 88 1.64 6.94 -0.37
C ILE A 88 0.74 6.23 0.64
N TYR A 89 1.27 5.19 1.28
CA TYR A 89 0.77 4.70 2.56
C TYR A 89 1.34 5.55 3.68
N LEU A 90 0.53 6.46 4.22
CA LEU A 90 0.81 7.07 5.51
C LEU A 90 0.50 6.04 6.59
N ALA A 91 1.53 5.62 7.31
CA ALA A 91 1.46 4.42 8.10
C ALA A 91 2.33 4.48 9.36
N ARG A 92 2.03 3.64 10.36
CA ARG A 92 2.85 3.45 11.56
C ARG A 92 3.45 2.05 11.58
N PRO A 93 4.77 1.90 11.79
CA PRO A 93 5.34 0.61 12.13
C PRO A 93 4.67 0.04 13.39
N SER A 94 4.34 -1.24 13.41
CA SER A 94 3.73 -1.93 14.56
C SER A 94 4.39 -3.30 14.78
N GLY A 95 5.70 -3.37 14.58
CA GLY A 95 6.52 -4.55 14.88
C GLY A 95 7.07 -4.54 16.31
N PRO A 96 7.70 -5.64 16.75
CA PRO A 96 8.39 -5.68 18.03
C PRO A 96 9.44 -4.55 18.11
N ALA A 97 9.60 -3.99 19.30
CA ALA A 97 10.62 -3.01 19.62
C ALA A 97 12.04 -3.57 19.40
#